data_AF-A0A7W7VQY7-F1
#
_entry.id   AF-A0A7W7VQY7-F1
#
_cell.length_a   1.000
_cell.length_b   1.000
_cell.length_c   1.000
_cell.angle_alpha   90.00
_cell.angle_beta   90.00
_cell.angle_gamma   90.00
#
_symmetry.space_group_name_H-M   'P 1'
#
loop_
_entity.id
_entity.type
_entity.pdbx_description
1 polymer ?
#
loop_
_entity_poly.entity_id
_entity_poly.type
_entity_poly.pdbx_seq_one_letter_code
_entity_poly.pdbx_strand_id
1 'polypeptide(L)' 'MNVLAEWTELVCRELGIDPARVDRDAVLDLTKEVAHGVARPAAPLTAYLLGLAQGAGTANEDTLERLVELAKNWEKTED' A
#
# COMPACT_ATOMS: atom_id res chain seq x y z
N MET A 1 -19.81 13.21 1.82
CA MET A 1 -18.42 12.90 1.47
C MET A 1 -18.05 11.57 2.12
N ASN A 2 -17.09 10.82 1.57
CA ASN A 2 -16.69 9.52 2.08
C ASN A 2 -15.68 9.73 3.23
N VAL A 3 -15.93 9.15 4.41
CA VAL A 3 -15.05 9.22 5.60
C VAL A 3 -13.59 8.92 5.26
N LEU A 4 -13.34 7.95 4.38
CA LEU A 4 -11.99 7.59 3.95
C LEU A 4 -11.32 8.70 3.12
N ALA A 5 -12.07 9.39 2.26
CA ALA A 5 -11.54 10.49 1.47
C ALA A 5 -11.21 11.69 2.38
N GLU A 6 -12.13 12.06 3.27
CA GLU A 6 -11.92 13.13 4.26
C GLU A 6 -10.71 12.86 5.17
N TRP A 7 -10.60 11.63 5.67
CA TRP A 7 -9.47 11.23 6.49
C TRP A 7 -8.15 11.28 5.72
N THR A 8 -8.14 10.79 4.47
CA THR A 8 -6.95 10.82 3.62
C THR A 8 -6.49 12.26 3.37
N GLU A 9 -7.42 13.17 3.05
CA GLU A 9 -7.13 14.59 2.84
C GLU A 9 -6.58 15.27 4.11
N LEU A 10 -7.16 14.96 5.28
CA LEU A 10 -6.71 15.50 6.56
C LEU A 10 -5.28 15.05 6.90
N VAL A 11 -4.99 13.75 6.73
CA VAL A 11 -3.65 13.20 6.98
C VAL A 11 -2.63 13.76 5.98
N CYS A 12 -3.00 13.90 4.70
CA CYS A 12 -2.12 14.52 3.71
C CYS A 12 -1.75 15.94 4.11
N ARG A 13 -2.73 16.73 4.58
CA ARG A 13 -2.51 18.09 5.07
C ARG A 13 -1.56 18.13 6.27
N GLU A 14 -1.76 17.26 7.25
CA GLU A 14 -0.92 17.18 8.45
C GLU A 14 0.54 16.81 8.10
N LEU A 15 0.72 15.94 7.12
CA LEU A 15 2.04 15.46 6.70
C LEU A 15 2.69 16.32 5.60
N GLY A 16 2.02 17.37 5.12
CA GLY A 16 2.52 18.21 4.02
C GLY A 16 2.60 17.47 2.67
N ILE A 17 1.76 16.45 2.46
CA ILE A 17 1.68 15.66 1.24
C ILE A 17 0.62 16.27 0.33
N ASP A 18 0.92 16.43 -0.96
CA ASP A 18 -0.07 16.77 -1.97
C ASP A 18 -1.03 15.58 -2.18
N PRO A 19 -2.34 15.72 -1.90
CA PRO A 19 -3.30 14.63 -2.09
C PRO A 19 -3.35 14.10 -3.53
N ALA A 20 -3.02 14.93 -4.54
CA ALA A 20 -2.98 14.50 -5.94
C ALA A 20 -1.86 13.49 -6.23
N ARG A 21 -0.89 13.34 -5.33
CA ARG A 21 0.20 12.37 -5.43
C ARG A 21 -0.14 11.03 -4.77
N VAL A 22 -1.28 10.92 -4.11
CA VAL A 22 -1.70 9.70 -3.41
C VAL A 22 -2.70 8.93 -4.27
N ASP A 23 -2.24 7.84 -4.88
CA ASP A 23 -3.15 6.87 -5.47
C ASP A 23 -3.74 5.98 -4.36
N ARG A 24 -4.82 6.48 -3.76
CA ARG A 24 -5.51 5.80 -2.65
C ARG A 24 -6.00 4.42 -3.08
N ASP A 25 -6.62 4.32 -4.25
CA ASP A 25 -7.30 3.09 -4.67
C ASP A 25 -6.26 2.00 -4.95
N ALA A 26 -5.11 2.35 -5.56
CA ALA A 26 -4.00 1.41 -5.73
C ALA A 26 -3.42 0.90 -4.40
N VAL A 27 -3.30 1.76 -3.38
CA VAL A 27 -2.85 1.34 -2.04
C VAL A 27 -3.86 0.40 -1.37
N LEU A 28 -5.15 0.69 -1.49
CA LEU A 28 -6.21 -0.15 -0.92
C LEU A 28 -6.28 -1.51 -1.62
N ASP A 29 -6.14 -1.53 -2.95
CA ASP A 29 -6.10 -2.78 -3.72
C ASP A 29 -4.86 -3.61 -3.37
N LEU A 30 -3.68 -3.01 -3.25
CA LEU A 30 -2.48 -3.70 -2.77
C LEU A 30 -2.71 -4.32 -1.39
N THR A 31 -3.20 -3.54 -0.43
CA THR A 31 -3.42 -4.02 0.93
C THR A 31 -4.48 -5.12 1.00
N LYS A 32 -5.51 -5.07 0.13
CA LYS A 32 -6.50 -6.14 -0.03
C LYS A 32 -5.85 -7.43 -0.51
N GLU A 33 -5.05 -7.39 -1.57
CA GLU A 33 -4.38 -8.58 -2.11
C GLU A 33 -3.41 -9.18 -1.08
N VAL A 34 -2.63 -8.35 -0.39
CA VAL A 34 -1.71 -8.81 0.67
C VAL A 34 -2.45 -9.41 1.87
N ALA A 35 -3.55 -8.80 2.31
CA ALA A 35 -4.33 -9.30 3.43
C ALA A 35 -4.95 -10.69 3.15
N HIS A 36 -5.33 -10.94 1.90
CA HIS A 36 -5.91 -12.22 1.47
C HIS A 36 -4.84 -13.27 1.15
N GLY A 37 -3.77 -12.89 0.43
CA GLY A 37 -2.74 -13.81 -0.05
C GLY A 37 -1.70 -14.18 1.01
N VAL A 38 -1.31 -13.23 1.87
CA VAL A 38 -0.23 -13.43 2.86
C VAL A 38 -0.82 -13.57 4.26
N ALA A 39 -1.19 -12.45 4.88
CA ALA A 39 -1.81 -12.38 6.19
C ALA A 39 -2.35 -10.96 6.44
N ARG A 40 -3.41 -10.83 7.24
CA ARG A 40 -3.97 -9.51 7.59
C ARG A 40 -2.94 -8.52 8.15
N PRO A 41 -1.99 -8.91 9.03
CA PRO A 41 -0.94 -7.99 9.50
C PRO A 41 0.06 -7.57 8.41
N ALA A 42 0.22 -8.35 7.34
CA ALA A 42 1.17 -8.04 6.27
C ALA A 42 0.71 -6.86 5.40
N ALA A 43 -0.59 -6.58 5.33
CA ALA A 43 -1.15 -5.47 4.56
C ALA A 43 -0.59 -4.09 4.98
N PRO A 44 -0.76 -3.63 6.24
CA PRO A 44 -0.21 -2.34 6.66
C PRO A 44 1.32 -2.30 6.61
N LEU A 45 2.01 -3.42 6.88
CA LEU A 45 3.46 -3.51 6.76
C LEU A 45 3.93 -3.29 5.31
N THR A 46 3.26 -3.90 4.34
CA THR A 46 3.61 -3.77 2.92
C THR A 46 3.36 -2.34 2.42
N ALA A 47 2.24 -1.72 2.80
CA ALA A 47 1.96 -0.33 2.45
C ALA A 47 3.03 0.63 3.01
N TYR A 48 3.45 0.42 4.26
CA TYR A 48 4.50 1.22 4.87
C TYR A 48 5.86 1.04 4.16
N LEU A 49 6.25 -0.19 3.85
CA LEU A 49 7.49 -0.49 3.13
C LEU A 49 7.50 0.07 1.71
N LEU A 50 6.38 0.01 0.98
CA LEU A 50 6.23 0.66 -0.31
C LEU A 50 6.42 2.19 -0.20
N GLY A 51 5.83 2.81 0.83
CA GLY A 51 6.02 4.22 1.13
C GLY A 51 7.48 4.59 1.40
N LEU A 52 8.20 3.76 2.18
CA LEU A 52 9.63 3.95 2.43
C LEU A 52 10.47 3.82 1.15
N ALA A 53 10.18 2.84 0.29
CA ALA A 53 10.89 2.64 -0.97
C ALA A 53 10.65 3.80 -1.96
N GLN A 54 9.42 4.33 -2.03
CA GLN A 54 9.13 5.53 -2.81
C GLN A 54 9.88 6.75 -2.28
N GLY A 55 9.89 6.97 -0.96
CA GLY A 55 10.63 8.05 -0.32
C GLY A 55 12.15 7.95 -0.53
N ALA A 56 12.68 6.74 -0.62
CA ALA A 56 14.09 6.47 -0.92
C ALA A 56 14.43 6.51 -2.42
N GLY A 57 13.44 6.63 -3.31
CA GLY A 57 13.65 6.58 -4.77
C GLY A 57 14.03 5.19 -5.29
N THR A 58 13.76 4.13 -4.52
CA THR A 58 14.07 2.74 -4.90
C THR A 58 12.85 1.99 -5.43
N ALA A 59 11.65 2.58 -5.33
CA ALA A 59 10.45 2.07 -5.97
C ALA A 59 10.33 2.63 -7.41
N ASN A 60 10.39 1.72 -8.37
CA ASN A 60 10.09 1.93 -9.78
C ASN A 60 8.58 1.76 -10.07
N GLU A 61 8.14 2.16 -11.27
CA GLU A 61 6.72 2.19 -11.68
C GLU A 61 6.01 0.82 -11.53
N ASP A 62 6.73 -0.28 -11.71
CA ASP A 62 6.26 -1.66 -11.61
C ASP A 62 6.28 -2.23 -10.18
N THR A 63 6.76 -1.47 -9.19
CA THR A 63 6.93 -1.97 -7.79
C THR A 63 5.60 -2.45 -7.21
N LEU A 64 4.51 -1.73 -7.48
CA LEU A 64 3.19 -2.09 -6.96
C LEU A 64 2.71 -3.42 -7.55
N GLU A 65 2.82 -3.60 -8.87
CA GLU A 65 2.45 -4.84 -9.56
C GLU A 65 3.26 -6.02 -9.03
N ARG A 66 4.57 -5.85 -8.87
CA ARG A 66 5.45 -6.88 -8.31
C ARG A 66 5.09 -7.27 -6.88
N LEU A 67 4.68 -6.32 -6.04
CA LEU A 67 4.22 -6.63 -4.67
C LEU A 67 2.88 -7.40 -4.68
N VAL A 68 1.98 -7.07 -5.60
CA VAL A 68 0.73 -7.82 -5.79
C VAL A 68 1.02 -9.25 -6.26
N GLU A 69 1.91 -9.42 -7.24
CA GLU A 69 2.33 -10.75 -7.72
C GLU A 69 3.00 -11.57 -6.62
N LEU A 70 3.88 -10.94 -5.82
CA LEU A 70 4.53 -11.58 -4.69
C LEU A 70 3.51 -12.07 -3.66
N ALA A 71 2.49 -11.26 -3.35
CA ALA A 71 1.42 -11.64 -2.44
C ALA A 71 0.54 -12.78 -2.97
N LYS A 72 0.24 -12.79 -4.28
CA LYS A 72 -0.56 -13.85 -4.93
C LYS A 72 0.17 -15.18 -4.98
N ASN A 73 1.49 -15.15 -5.17
CA ASN A 73 2.34 -16.33 -5.26
C ASN A 73 2.92 -16.76 -3.89
N TRP A 74 2.46 -16.15 -2.79
CA TRP A 74 2.92 -16.51 -1.46
C TRP A 74 2.41 -17.90 -1.06
N GLU A 75 3.29 -18.89 -1.11
CA GLU A 75 3.01 -20.21 -0.55
C GLU A 75 2.99 -20.11 0.98
N LYS A 76 1.85 -20.40 1.60
CA LYS A 76 1.81 -20.64 3.05
C LYS A 76 2.64 -21.88 3.31
N THR A 77 3.88 -21.70 3.77
CA THR A 77 4.56 -22.77 4.49
C THR A 77 3.70 -23.03 5.72
N GLU A 78 2.99 -24.15 5.73
CA GLU A 78 2.29 -24.63 6.93
C GLU A 78 3.35 -24.86 8.01
N ASP A 79 3.22 -24.15 9.14
CA ASP A 79 3.88 -24.47 10.41
C ASP A 79 3.11 -25.60 11.12
#